data_AF-A0A2D5AJ17-F1
#
_entry.id   AF-A0A2D5AJ17-F1
#
_cell.length_a   1.000
_cell.length_b   1.000
_cell.length_c   1.000
_cell.angle_alpha   90.00
_cell.angle_beta   90.00
_cell.angle_gamma   90.00
#
_symmetry.space_group_name_H-M   'P 1'
#
loop_
_entity.id
_entity.type
_entity.pdbx_description
1 polymer ?
#
loop_
_entity_poly.entity_id
_entity_poly.type
_entity_poly.pdbx_seq_one_letter_code
_entity_poly.pdbx_strand_id
1 'polypeptide(L)'
;MKITVLLSLPILLFGFCLTSLKAQSDIQTVYNEGVTLYNEGKYADAMVKFTAILKEDPRIVHARSYLTKCRAALAGNRALSSGIKAHIAQIIIPELNFKDAPIGDILDYFTIRAEELSGGKVRPNFIYKGSADQRRNTRVTLSLRNVPMTEAIRYVSQLSGTYIKYEEHAIVADPNYGVKAEPDLGEASSQGEQTANSGSTGTPLFD
;
A
#
# COMPACT_ATOMS: atom_id res chain seq x y z
N MET A 1 -49.64 48.29 72.30
CA MET A 1 -49.70 46.87 71.90
C MET A 1 -48.28 46.35 71.74
N LYS A 2 -47.98 45.17 72.31
CA LYS A 2 -46.70 44.45 72.27
C LYS A 2 -46.46 43.83 70.87
N ILE A 3 -45.20 43.67 70.46
CA ILE A 3 -44.57 42.54 69.72
C ILE A 3 -43.05 42.85 69.72
N THR A 4 -42.21 42.25 70.58
CA THR A 4 -41.54 40.93 70.49
C THR A 4 -40.37 40.86 69.49
N VAL A 5 -39.15 40.98 70.04
CA VAL A 5 -37.85 40.32 69.76
C VAL A 5 -37.71 39.45 68.50
N LEU A 6 -36.65 39.66 67.69
CA LEU A 6 -35.69 38.58 67.34
C LEU A 6 -34.39 39.06 66.67
N LEU A 7 -33.30 38.46 67.12
CA LEU A 7 -31.90 38.55 66.72
C LEU A 7 -31.64 37.81 65.39
N SER A 8 -30.91 38.38 64.42
CA SER A 8 -30.21 37.58 63.41
C SER A 8 -28.92 38.24 62.88
N LEU A 9 -27.84 37.50 63.11
CA LEU A 9 -26.43 37.61 62.76
C LEU A 9 -26.14 38.07 61.30
N PRO A 10 -25.09 38.88 61.04
CA PRO A 10 -24.64 39.17 59.67
C PRO A 10 -23.80 37.99 59.16
N ILE A 11 -24.36 37.18 58.25
CA ILE A 11 -23.58 36.17 57.52
C ILE A 11 -22.78 36.90 56.44
N LEU A 12 -21.50 37.11 56.75
CA LEU A 12 -20.44 37.49 55.83
C LEU A 12 -20.30 36.38 54.77
N LEU A 13 -21.08 36.46 53.69
CA LEU A 13 -20.88 35.70 52.47
C LEU A 13 -19.64 36.27 51.76
N PHE A 14 -18.47 35.89 52.27
CA PHE A 14 -17.25 35.88 51.50
C PHE A 14 -17.52 34.99 50.29
N GLY A 15 -17.67 35.59 49.12
CA GLY A 15 -17.73 34.88 47.86
C GLY A 15 -16.44 34.10 47.70
N PHE A 16 -16.46 32.84 48.14
CA PHE A 16 -15.45 31.86 47.80
C PHE A 16 -15.57 31.67 46.30
N CYS A 17 -14.79 32.46 45.58
CA CYS A 17 -14.54 32.24 44.17
C CYS A 17 -13.96 30.82 44.09
N LEU A 18 -14.80 29.85 43.69
CA LEU A 18 -14.33 28.56 43.21
C LEU A 18 -13.55 28.83 41.93
N THR A 19 -12.32 29.32 42.06
CA THR A 19 -11.38 29.34 40.95
C THR A 19 -11.12 27.89 40.59
N SER A 20 -11.50 27.52 39.38
CA SER A 20 -11.35 26.18 38.82
C SER A 20 -9.94 25.64 39.08
N LEU A 21 -9.85 24.56 39.87
CA LEU A 21 -8.66 23.73 39.96
C LEU A 21 -8.54 22.95 38.65
N LYS A 22 -8.09 23.60 37.57
CA LYS A 22 -7.58 22.87 36.42
C LYS A 22 -6.40 22.09 36.94
N ALA A 23 -6.54 20.76 37.01
CA ALA A 23 -5.44 19.86 37.28
C ALA A 23 -4.36 20.14 36.25
N GLN A 24 -3.35 20.91 36.65
CA GLN A 24 -2.22 21.26 35.82
C GLN A 24 -1.36 19.99 35.75
N SER A 25 -1.58 19.18 34.72
CA SER A 25 -0.80 17.97 34.49
C SER A 25 0.65 18.36 34.30
N ASP A 26 1.53 17.83 35.13
CA ASP A 26 2.97 18.06 35.01
C ASP A 26 3.49 17.55 33.66
N ILE A 27 4.42 18.28 33.05
CA ILE A 27 4.99 17.96 31.74
C ILE A 27 5.61 16.55 31.76
N GLN A 28 6.21 16.16 32.89
CA GLN A 28 6.78 14.83 33.05
C GLN A 28 5.71 13.73 33.05
N THR A 29 4.56 13.96 33.67
CA THR A 29 3.44 13.01 33.66
C THR A 29 2.93 12.81 32.24
N VAL A 30 2.68 13.90 31.51
CA VAL A 30 2.23 13.86 30.11
C VAL A 30 3.27 13.17 29.22
N TYR A 31 4.56 13.39 29.50
CA TYR A 31 5.66 12.74 28.78
C TYR A 31 5.65 11.23 29.00
N ASN A 32 5.55 10.78 30.26
CA ASN A 32 5.52 9.36 30.61
C ASN A 32 4.31 8.65 29.98
N GLU A 33 3.14 9.28 30.01
CA GLU A 33 1.95 8.77 29.32
C GLU A 33 2.18 8.62 27.81
N GLY A 34 2.80 9.63 27.18
CA GLY A 34 3.15 9.58 25.75
C GLY A 34 4.10 8.43 25.44
N VAL A 35 5.09 8.17 26.30
CA VAL A 35 6.04 7.05 26.16
C VAL A 35 5.33 5.70 26.34
N THR A 36 4.42 5.57 27.29
CA THR A 36 3.60 4.36 27.48
C THR A 36 2.77 4.07 26.22
N LEU A 37 2.04 5.07 25.71
CA LEU A 37 1.26 4.95 24.48
C LEU A 37 2.14 4.57 23.27
N TYR A 38 3.34 5.13 23.18
CA TYR A 38 4.31 4.79 22.15
C TYR A 38 4.74 3.31 22.23
N ASN A 39 5.05 2.84 23.44
CA ASN A 39 5.46 1.46 23.68
C ASN A 39 4.32 0.46 23.41
N GLU A 40 3.07 0.88 23.62
CA GLU A 40 1.87 0.12 23.27
C GLU A 40 1.54 0.14 21.76
N GLY A 41 2.32 0.86 20.94
CA GLY A 41 2.09 1.00 19.51
C GLY A 41 0.94 1.96 19.14
N LYS A 42 0.36 2.66 20.13
CA LYS A 42 -0.69 3.68 19.93
C LYS A 42 -0.08 5.01 19.51
N TYR A 43 0.57 5.01 18.35
CA TYR A 43 1.38 6.14 17.87
C TYR A 43 0.55 7.41 17.67
N ALA A 44 -0.72 7.31 17.28
CA ALA A 44 -1.60 8.47 17.12
C ALA A 44 -1.84 9.18 18.47
N ASP A 45 -2.18 8.43 19.51
CA ASP A 45 -2.43 8.97 20.85
C ASP A 45 -1.15 9.52 21.48
N ALA A 46 -0.02 8.82 21.31
CA ALA A 46 1.29 9.28 21.74
C ALA A 46 1.67 10.63 21.10
N MET A 47 1.39 10.84 19.81
CA MET A 47 1.64 12.13 19.15
C MET A 47 0.89 13.28 19.81
N VAL A 48 -0.35 13.07 20.26
CA VAL A 48 -1.13 14.13 20.93
C VAL A 48 -0.39 14.57 22.20
N LYS A 49 0.09 13.63 23.00
CA LYS A 49 0.84 13.90 24.24
C LYS A 49 2.13 14.66 23.98
N PHE A 50 2.96 14.19 23.04
CA PHE A 50 4.22 14.86 22.71
C PHE A 50 4.02 16.23 22.05
N THR A 51 2.95 16.41 21.28
CA THR A 51 2.61 17.72 20.69
C THR A 51 2.19 18.72 21.76
N ALA A 52 1.42 18.29 22.77
CA ALA A 52 1.05 19.14 23.90
C ALA A 52 2.30 19.61 24.66
N ILE A 53 3.24 18.71 24.94
CA ILE A 53 4.50 19.05 25.62
C ILE A 53 5.30 20.09 24.84
N LEU A 54 5.47 19.90 23.53
CA LEU A 54 6.24 20.82 22.68
C LEU A 54 5.55 22.16 22.42
N LYS A 55 4.23 22.24 22.66
CA LYS A 55 3.50 23.50 22.63
C LYS A 55 3.79 24.35 23.86
N GLU A 56 3.97 23.72 25.02
CA GLU A 56 4.31 24.40 26.28
C GLU A 56 5.81 24.73 26.39
N ASP A 57 6.71 23.76 26.11
CA ASP A 57 8.14 24.04 25.96
C ASP A 57 8.72 23.39 24.68
N PRO A 58 8.95 24.19 23.63
CA PRO A 58 9.51 23.72 22.36
C PRO A 58 10.94 23.14 22.45
N ARG A 59 11.67 23.36 23.55
CA ARG A 59 13.08 22.96 23.72
C ARG A 59 13.23 21.52 24.22
N ILE A 60 12.15 20.85 24.59
CA ILE A 60 12.18 19.47 25.09
C ILE A 60 12.53 18.50 23.94
N VAL A 61 13.83 18.26 23.76
CA VAL A 61 14.38 17.44 22.66
C VAL A 61 13.81 16.03 22.67
N HIS A 62 13.60 15.43 23.85
CA HIS A 62 13.08 14.08 23.96
C HIS A 62 11.66 13.95 23.38
N ALA A 63 10.75 14.87 23.73
CA ALA A 63 9.38 14.87 23.18
C ALA A 63 9.39 15.04 21.66
N ARG A 64 10.29 15.88 21.12
CA ARG A 64 10.49 16.05 19.67
C ARG A 64 10.97 14.76 19.01
N SER A 65 11.93 14.07 19.61
CA SER A 65 12.44 12.78 19.11
C SER A 65 11.32 11.74 19.04
N TYR A 66 10.53 11.60 20.11
CA TYR A 66 9.39 10.69 20.11
C TYR A 66 8.31 11.07 19.11
N LEU A 67 7.99 12.37 18.95
CA LEU A 67 7.05 12.83 17.94
C LEU A 67 7.49 12.45 16.52
N THR A 68 8.79 12.58 16.20
CA THR A 68 9.36 12.13 14.92
C THR A 68 9.22 10.62 14.75
N LYS A 69 9.54 9.82 15.78
CA LYS A 69 9.38 8.36 15.75
C LYS A 69 7.92 7.93 15.53
N CYS A 70 6.98 8.57 16.22
CA CYS A 70 5.55 8.30 16.05
C CYS A 70 5.10 8.59 14.61
N ARG A 71 5.54 9.72 14.03
CA ARG A 71 5.24 10.07 12.64
C ARG A 71 5.81 9.04 11.65
N ALA A 72 7.04 8.59 11.87
CA ALA A 72 7.65 7.55 11.02
C ALA A 72 6.89 6.22 11.11
N ALA A 73 6.54 5.78 12.32
CA ALA A 73 5.76 4.57 12.54
C ALA A 73 4.37 4.64 11.89
N LEU A 74 3.70 5.79 12.00
CA LEU A 74 2.43 6.02 11.32
C LEU A 74 2.59 6.16 9.81
N ALA A 75 3.66 6.75 9.29
CA ALA A 75 3.88 6.83 7.84
C ALA A 75 4.04 5.43 7.23
N GLY A 76 4.78 4.54 7.90
CA GLY A 76 4.87 3.14 7.49
C GLY A 76 3.54 2.40 7.55
N ASN A 77 2.73 2.64 8.57
CA ASN A 77 1.43 1.98 8.76
C ASN A 77 0.30 2.59 7.90
N ARG A 78 0.38 3.88 7.60
CA ARG A 78 -0.56 4.63 6.75
C ARG A 78 -0.34 4.30 5.28
N ALA A 79 0.92 4.16 4.83
CA ALA A 79 1.22 3.63 3.50
C ALA A 79 0.68 2.19 3.29
N LEU A 80 0.66 1.38 4.35
CA LEU A 80 0.08 0.03 4.32
C LEU A 80 -1.47 0.03 4.33
N SER A 81 -2.10 1.08 4.87
CA SER A 81 -3.56 1.18 5.04
C SER A 81 -4.29 2.14 4.09
N SER A 82 -3.57 2.97 3.31
CA SER A 82 -4.15 3.90 2.33
C SER A 82 -3.68 3.68 0.89
N GLY A 83 -2.86 2.65 0.62
CA GLY A 83 -2.44 2.32 -0.74
C GLY A 83 -3.55 1.64 -1.54
N ILE A 84 -3.47 1.70 -2.88
CA ILE A 84 -4.42 1.03 -3.79
C ILE A 84 -4.64 -0.46 -3.43
N LYS A 85 -3.58 -1.13 -2.96
CA LYS A 85 -3.65 -2.52 -2.47
C LYS A 85 -4.62 -2.71 -1.30
N ALA A 86 -4.61 -1.79 -0.33
CA ALA A 86 -5.47 -1.86 0.84
C ALA A 86 -6.95 -1.67 0.47
N HIS A 87 -7.22 -0.76 -0.45
CA HIS A 87 -8.57 -0.54 -0.97
C HIS A 87 -9.10 -1.75 -1.75
N ILE A 88 -8.27 -2.40 -2.56
CA ILE A 88 -8.65 -3.61 -3.30
C ILE A 88 -8.84 -4.81 -2.37
N ALA A 89 -8.04 -4.93 -1.30
CA ALA A 89 -8.14 -6.03 -0.34
C ALA A 89 -9.51 -6.11 0.36
N GLN A 90 -10.21 -4.97 0.47
CA GLN A 90 -11.54 -4.89 1.09
C GLN A 90 -12.66 -5.33 0.13
N ILE A 91 -12.38 -5.45 -1.17
CA ILE A 91 -13.38 -5.83 -2.17
C ILE A 91 -13.50 -7.35 -2.17
N ILE A 92 -14.67 -7.87 -1.80
CA ILE A 92 -14.97 -9.29 -1.85
C ILE A 92 -15.68 -9.61 -3.16
N ILE A 93 -15.10 -10.52 -3.96
CA ILE A 93 -15.72 -11.03 -5.17
C ILE A 93 -16.64 -12.20 -4.79
N PRO A 94 -17.98 -12.07 -4.98
CA PRO A 94 -18.92 -13.13 -4.58
C PRO A 94 -18.67 -14.43 -5.34
N GLU A 95 -18.41 -14.33 -6.63
CA GLU A 95 -18.08 -15.45 -7.50
C GLU A 95 -17.25 -14.98 -8.68
N LEU A 96 -16.32 -15.84 -9.09
CA LEU A 96 -15.46 -15.66 -10.25
C LEU A 96 -15.26 -17.02 -10.93
N ASN A 97 -15.47 -17.07 -12.24
CA ASN A 97 -15.21 -18.27 -13.01
C ASN A 97 -14.59 -17.90 -14.36
N PHE A 98 -13.29 -18.17 -14.47
CA PHE A 98 -12.53 -18.08 -15.70
C PHE A 98 -12.29 -19.48 -16.25
N LYS A 99 -12.58 -19.66 -17.53
CA LYS A 99 -12.31 -20.89 -18.26
C LYS A 99 -11.55 -20.53 -19.52
N ASP A 100 -10.28 -20.92 -19.57
CA ASP A 100 -9.38 -20.64 -20.70
C ASP A 100 -9.36 -19.14 -21.12
N ALA A 101 -9.42 -18.25 -20.13
CA ALA A 101 -9.56 -16.83 -20.37
C ALA A 101 -8.17 -16.18 -20.58
N PRO A 102 -8.01 -15.28 -21.58
CA PRO A 102 -6.81 -14.47 -21.74
C PRO A 102 -6.51 -13.63 -20.50
N ILE A 103 -5.23 -13.51 -20.14
CA ILE A 103 -4.81 -12.66 -19.03
C ILE A 103 -5.22 -11.20 -19.23
N GLY A 104 -5.21 -10.69 -20.47
CA GLY A 104 -5.68 -9.34 -20.79
C GLY A 104 -7.12 -9.10 -20.32
N ASP A 105 -8.03 -9.98 -20.73
CA ASP A 105 -9.45 -9.90 -20.38
C ASP A 105 -9.68 -10.02 -18.87
N ILE A 106 -8.86 -10.84 -18.19
CA ILE A 106 -8.92 -10.99 -16.73
C ILE A 106 -8.50 -9.71 -16.01
N LEU A 107 -7.45 -9.03 -16.47
CA LEU A 107 -7.01 -7.76 -15.89
C LEU A 107 -8.09 -6.68 -16.08
N ASP A 108 -8.69 -6.63 -17.26
CA ASP A 108 -9.76 -5.68 -17.58
C ASP A 108 -11.02 -5.99 -16.74
N TYR A 109 -11.35 -7.28 -16.56
CA TYR A 109 -12.39 -7.73 -15.65
C TYR A 109 -12.15 -7.22 -14.22
N PHE A 110 -10.93 -7.34 -13.68
CA PHE A 110 -10.65 -6.85 -12.33
C PHE A 110 -10.83 -5.34 -12.19
N THR A 111 -10.49 -4.54 -13.21
CA THR A 111 -10.78 -3.10 -13.20
C THR A 111 -12.27 -2.82 -13.11
N ILE A 112 -13.06 -3.41 -14.01
CA ILE A 112 -14.52 -3.20 -14.05
C ILE A 112 -15.16 -3.70 -12.74
N ARG A 113 -14.78 -4.90 -12.30
CA ARG A 113 -15.39 -5.53 -11.14
C ARG A 113 -15.07 -4.81 -9.83
N ALA A 114 -13.86 -4.25 -9.71
CA ALA A 114 -13.50 -3.42 -8.56
C ALA A 114 -14.35 -2.16 -8.49
N GLU A 115 -14.55 -1.50 -9.64
CA GLU A 115 -15.34 -0.29 -9.75
C GLU A 115 -16.79 -0.56 -9.34
N GLU A 116 -17.41 -1.61 -9.88
CA GLU A 116 -18.77 -2.02 -9.53
C GLU A 116 -18.93 -2.33 -8.05
N LEU A 117 -18.11 -3.23 -7.51
CA LEU A 117 -18.26 -3.73 -6.14
C LEU A 117 -17.90 -2.69 -5.08
N SER A 118 -17.08 -1.69 -5.44
CA SER A 118 -16.75 -0.57 -4.56
C SER A 118 -17.71 0.61 -4.67
N GLY A 119 -18.69 0.56 -5.58
CA GLY A 119 -19.59 1.68 -5.87
C GLY A 119 -18.86 2.88 -6.48
N GLY A 120 -17.92 2.62 -7.40
CA GLY A 120 -17.13 3.63 -8.11
C GLY A 120 -15.92 4.17 -7.34
N LYS A 121 -15.69 3.71 -6.10
CA LYS A 121 -14.63 4.25 -5.23
C LYS A 121 -13.23 3.75 -5.61
N VAL A 122 -13.14 2.56 -6.18
CA VAL A 122 -11.87 1.90 -6.48
C VAL A 122 -11.89 1.46 -7.94
N ARG A 123 -11.01 2.06 -8.74
CA ARG A 123 -10.82 1.69 -10.15
C ARG A 123 -9.34 1.47 -10.42
N PRO A 124 -8.84 0.22 -10.30
CA PRO A 124 -7.43 -0.06 -10.47
C PRO A 124 -7.00 0.10 -11.93
N ASN A 125 -5.82 0.67 -12.13
CA ASN A 125 -5.15 0.72 -13.43
C ASN A 125 -4.11 -0.41 -13.52
N PHE A 126 -4.30 -1.36 -14.43
CA PHE A 126 -3.34 -2.44 -14.67
C PHE A 126 -2.40 -2.06 -15.82
N ILE A 127 -1.10 -2.06 -15.54
CA ILE A 127 -0.05 -1.87 -16.56
C ILE A 127 0.55 -3.24 -16.85
N TYR A 128 0.35 -3.76 -18.05
CA TYR A 128 0.93 -5.03 -18.49
C TYR A 128 2.24 -4.79 -19.25
N LYS A 129 3.33 -5.43 -18.80
CA LYS A 129 4.67 -5.26 -19.37
C LYS A 129 5.09 -6.31 -20.39
N GLY A 130 4.24 -7.31 -20.65
CA GLY A 130 4.49 -8.30 -21.70
C GLY A 130 4.13 -7.81 -23.10
N SER A 131 4.45 -8.64 -24.09
CA SER A 131 4.03 -8.40 -25.47
C SER A 131 2.50 -8.52 -25.63
N ALA A 132 1.98 -7.97 -26.73
CA ALA A 132 0.56 -8.09 -27.05
C ALA A 132 0.14 -9.57 -27.25
N ASP A 133 1.04 -10.41 -27.76
CA ASP A 133 0.79 -11.85 -27.88
C ASP A 133 0.72 -12.54 -26.52
N GLN A 134 1.64 -12.24 -25.60
CA GLN A 134 1.56 -12.77 -24.24
C GLN A 134 0.24 -12.33 -23.58
N ARG A 135 -0.18 -11.08 -23.75
CA ARG A 135 -1.45 -10.56 -23.19
C ARG A 135 -2.68 -11.32 -23.71
N ARG A 136 -2.70 -11.71 -24.98
CA ARG A 136 -3.83 -12.40 -25.63
C ARG A 136 -3.81 -13.92 -25.42
N ASN A 137 -2.62 -14.50 -25.27
CA ASN A 137 -2.43 -15.95 -25.34
C ASN A 137 -2.05 -16.60 -24.01
N THR A 138 -1.66 -15.86 -22.98
CA THR A 138 -1.54 -16.43 -21.63
C THR A 138 -2.94 -16.73 -21.08
N ARG A 139 -3.27 -18.01 -20.97
CA ARG A 139 -4.59 -18.50 -20.56
C ARG A 139 -4.64 -18.86 -19.09
N VAL A 140 -5.73 -18.51 -18.43
CA VAL A 140 -5.98 -18.87 -17.03
C VAL A 140 -7.36 -19.50 -16.90
N THR A 141 -7.42 -20.59 -16.13
CA THR A 141 -8.66 -21.23 -15.67
C THR A 141 -8.68 -21.20 -14.15
N LEU A 142 -9.73 -20.64 -13.57
CA LEU A 142 -9.83 -20.39 -12.13
C LEU A 142 -11.31 -20.24 -11.74
N SER A 143 -11.75 -20.94 -10.69
CA SER A 143 -13.07 -20.73 -10.11
C SER A 143 -12.92 -20.46 -8.61
N LEU A 144 -13.47 -19.34 -8.16
CA LEU A 144 -13.40 -18.86 -6.78
C LEU A 144 -14.76 -18.34 -6.34
N ARG A 145 -15.07 -18.47 -5.05
CA ARG A 145 -16.29 -17.94 -4.45
C ARG A 145 -15.99 -17.25 -3.14
N ASN A 146 -16.59 -16.08 -2.95
CA ASN A 146 -16.47 -15.25 -1.75
C ASN A 146 -15.00 -14.99 -1.36
N VAL A 147 -14.21 -14.50 -2.32
CA VAL A 147 -12.77 -14.32 -2.17
C VAL A 147 -12.39 -12.83 -2.24
N PRO A 148 -11.48 -12.33 -1.39
CA PRO A 148 -10.92 -10.99 -1.52
C PRO A 148 -10.26 -10.79 -2.89
N MET A 149 -10.45 -9.64 -3.52
CA MET A 149 -9.94 -9.38 -4.87
C MET A 149 -8.41 -9.48 -4.96
N THR A 150 -7.67 -9.11 -3.91
CA THR A 150 -6.21 -9.32 -3.86
C THR A 150 -5.82 -10.79 -3.94
N GLU A 151 -6.62 -11.69 -3.37
CA GLU A 151 -6.38 -13.14 -3.45
C GLU A 151 -6.73 -13.68 -4.83
N ALA A 152 -7.79 -13.19 -5.46
CA ALA A 152 -8.10 -13.53 -6.86
C ALA A 152 -6.95 -13.10 -7.80
N ILE A 153 -6.44 -11.86 -7.65
CA ILE A 153 -5.28 -11.36 -8.40
C ILE A 153 -4.03 -12.22 -8.11
N ARG A 154 -3.79 -12.60 -6.85
CA ARG A 154 -2.68 -13.49 -6.47
C ARG A 154 -2.77 -14.85 -7.15
N TYR A 155 -3.96 -15.48 -7.18
CA TYR A 155 -4.14 -16.76 -7.86
C TYR A 155 -3.93 -16.64 -9.37
N VAL A 156 -4.45 -15.57 -9.99
CA VAL A 156 -4.21 -15.28 -11.42
C VAL A 156 -2.72 -15.09 -11.69
N SER A 157 -2.00 -14.36 -10.83
CA SER A 157 -0.54 -14.17 -10.91
C SER A 157 0.20 -15.51 -10.90
N GLN A 158 -0.15 -16.41 -9.98
CA GLN A 158 0.46 -17.73 -9.86
C GLN A 158 0.19 -18.61 -11.09
N LEU A 159 -1.05 -18.63 -11.58
CA LEU A 159 -1.44 -19.49 -12.71
C LEU A 159 -0.92 -18.98 -14.06
N SER A 160 -0.80 -17.67 -14.22
CA SER A 160 -0.28 -17.04 -15.44
C SER A 160 1.25 -16.91 -15.48
N GLY A 161 1.93 -17.18 -14.37
CA GLY A 161 3.36 -16.86 -14.23
C GLY A 161 3.65 -15.35 -14.28
N THR A 162 2.64 -14.49 -14.14
CA THR A 162 2.79 -13.03 -14.21
C THR A 162 3.01 -12.45 -12.83
N TYR A 163 4.14 -11.79 -12.60
CA TYR A 163 4.43 -11.12 -11.33
C TYR A 163 3.60 -9.85 -11.16
N ILE A 164 3.02 -9.65 -9.96
CA ILE A 164 2.20 -8.49 -9.64
C ILE A 164 2.91 -7.59 -8.64
N LYS A 165 3.10 -6.33 -9.02
CA LYS A 165 3.62 -5.28 -8.14
C LYS A 165 2.58 -4.17 -7.98
N TYR A 166 2.26 -3.86 -6.73
CA TYR A 166 1.40 -2.72 -6.40
C TYR A 166 2.26 -1.47 -6.28
N GLU A 167 1.91 -0.44 -7.02
CA GLU A 167 2.52 0.88 -6.96
C GLU A 167 1.47 1.91 -6.47
N GLU A 168 1.85 3.17 -6.30
CA GLU A 168 0.99 4.19 -5.70
C GLU A 168 -0.32 4.41 -6.47
N HIS A 169 -0.26 4.33 -7.81
CA HIS A 169 -1.40 4.62 -8.70
C HIS A 169 -1.71 3.51 -9.71
N ALA A 170 -0.97 2.40 -9.70
CA ALA A 170 -1.11 1.33 -10.68
C ALA A 170 -0.74 -0.03 -10.09
N ILE A 171 -1.20 -1.06 -10.78
CA ILE A 171 -0.81 -2.45 -10.53
C ILE A 171 -0.05 -2.92 -11.76
N VAL A 172 1.24 -3.16 -11.60
CA VAL A 172 2.11 -3.62 -12.68
C VAL A 172 2.04 -5.14 -12.75
N ALA A 173 1.69 -5.65 -13.92
CA ALA A 173 1.66 -7.06 -14.26
C ALA A 173 2.82 -7.37 -15.22
N ASP A 174 3.83 -8.06 -14.71
CA ASP A 174 5.07 -8.34 -15.42
C ASP A 174 5.24 -9.85 -15.67
N PRO A 175 4.99 -10.34 -16.89
CA PRO A 175 5.14 -11.75 -17.23
C PRO A 175 6.59 -12.17 -17.44
N ASN A 176 7.53 -11.23 -17.51
CA ASN A 176 8.94 -11.49 -17.78
C ASN A 176 9.80 -11.31 -16.51
N TYR A 177 9.16 -11.20 -15.34
CA TYR A 177 9.84 -10.99 -14.08
C TYR A 177 10.77 -12.18 -13.74
N GLY A 178 12.06 -11.89 -13.57
CA GLY A 178 13.09 -12.90 -13.31
C GLY A 178 13.72 -13.51 -14.56
N VAL A 179 13.24 -13.18 -15.76
CA VAL A 179 13.98 -13.40 -17.01
C VAL A 179 14.99 -12.26 -17.11
N LYS A 180 16.26 -12.51 -16.77
CA LYS A 180 17.33 -11.56 -17.09
C LYS A 180 17.23 -11.27 -18.59
N ALA A 181 17.23 -9.99 -18.97
CA ALA A 181 17.37 -9.59 -20.36
C ALA A 181 18.74 -10.09 -20.84
N GLU A 182 18.77 -11.32 -21.36
CA GLU A 182 19.92 -11.84 -22.09
C GLU A 182 19.99 -10.98 -23.36
N PRO A 183 21.14 -10.34 -23.64
CA PRO A 183 21.26 -9.50 -24.83
C PRO A 183 21.02 -10.39 -26.04
N ASP A 184 20.04 -9.99 -26.84
CA ASP A 184 19.70 -10.57 -28.13
C ASP A 184 20.94 -10.50 -29.03
N LEU A 185 21.75 -11.57 -29.02
CA LEU A 185 22.79 -11.80 -30.02
C LEU A 185 22.05 -12.23 -31.28
N GLY A 186 21.68 -11.20 -32.04
CA GLY A 186 20.85 -11.29 -33.22
C GLY A 186 21.28 -12.37 -34.20
N GLU A 187 20.25 -12.87 -34.87
CA GLU A 187 20.26 -13.62 -36.11
C GLU A 187 21.41 -13.23 -37.03
N ALA A 188 22.35 -14.16 -37.24
CA ALA A 188 23.14 -14.23 -38.45
C ALA A 188 22.69 -15.45 -39.26
N SER A 189 21.51 -15.33 -39.87
CA SER A 189 21.02 -16.25 -40.90
C SER A 189 21.72 -15.92 -42.22
N SER A 190 22.53 -16.86 -42.69
CA SER A 190 22.58 -17.32 -44.09
C SER A 190 22.41 -16.28 -45.21
N GLN A 191 23.52 -15.91 -45.85
CA GLN A 191 23.56 -15.64 -47.30
C GLN A 191 24.87 -16.21 -47.87
N GLY A 192 24.75 -17.03 -48.92
CA GLY A 192 25.90 -17.66 -49.57
C GLY A 192 25.48 -18.84 -50.45
N GLU A 193 24.68 -18.53 -51.46
CA GLU A 193 24.11 -19.44 -52.45
C GLU A 193 25.18 -20.09 -53.36
N GLN A 194 24.84 -21.29 -53.84
CA GLN A 194 25.62 -22.14 -54.74
C GLN A 194 25.97 -21.48 -56.07
N THR A 195 27.19 -21.73 -56.57
CA THR A 195 27.40 -21.98 -58.00
C THR A 195 28.35 -23.16 -58.19
N ALA A 196 27.80 -24.24 -58.74
CA ALA A 196 28.57 -25.30 -59.37
C ALA A 196 29.22 -24.78 -60.66
N ASN A 197 30.47 -25.16 -60.94
CA ASN A 197 30.94 -25.28 -62.31
C ASN A 197 31.96 -26.43 -62.43
N SER A 198 31.72 -27.27 -63.43
CA SER A 198 32.52 -28.41 -63.84
C SER A 198 33.61 -28.01 -64.85
N GLY A 199 34.67 -28.82 -64.93
CA GLY A 199 35.61 -28.86 -66.06
C GLY A 199 37.05 -28.63 -65.59
N SER A 200 37.90 -29.65 -65.49
CA SER A 200 38.56 -30.40 -66.57
C SER A 200 40.03 -29.98 -66.69
N THR A 201 40.89 -31.00 -66.76
CA THR A 201 42.26 -31.07 -67.33
C THR A 201 43.44 -30.39 -66.62
N GLY A 202 44.45 -31.21 -66.27
CA GLY A 202 45.86 -30.78 -66.25
C GLY A 202 46.73 -31.30 -65.09
N THR A 203 47.27 -32.51 -65.22
CA THR A 203 48.56 -32.97 -64.64
C THR A 203 49.74 -32.08 -65.12
N PRO A 204 51.01 -32.21 -64.64
CA PRO A 204 51.56 -32.98 -63.49
C PRO A 204 52.75 -32.32 -62.71
N LEU A 205 53.24 -33.06 -61.69
CA LEU A 205 54.67 -33.34 -61.33
C LEU A 205 55.55 -32.32 -60.55
N PHE A 206 56.43 -32.94 -59.71
CA PHE A 206 57.61 -32.48 -58.93
C PHE A 206 57.34 -31.87 -57.55
N ASP A 207 57.90 -32.31 -56.40
CA ASP A 207 58.91 -33.33 -56.04
C ASP A 207 58.50 -34.05 -54.74
#